data_AF-A0A7V5XG22-F1
#
_entry.id   AF-A0A7V5XG22-F1
#
_cell.length_a   1.000
_cell.length_b   1.000
_cell.length_c   1.000
_cell.angle_alpha   90.00
_cell.angle_beta   90.00
_cell.angle_gamma   90.00
#
_symmetry.space_group_name_H-M   'P 1'
#
loop_
_entity.id
_entity.type
_entity.pdbx_description
1 polymer ?
#
loop_
_entity_poly.entity_id
_entity_poly.type
_entity_poly.pdbx_seq_one_letter_code
_entity_poly.pdbx_strand_id
1 'polypeptide(L)'
;MFYFLGIDIAGSKNTWVVALKNEDKLFKLCPLFSLETPSNPSYIEDFSLIINFCKKNKVLAVSIDAPLSFSFKDEKGFRISDKAL
;
A
#
# COMPACT_ATOMS: atom_id res chain seq x y z
N MET A 1 -11.53 -1.89 -18.02
CA MET A 1 -10.36 -1.36 -17.28
C MET A 1 -10.48 -1.76 -15.83
N PHE A 2 -9.42 -2.30 -15.24
CA PHE A 2 -9.37 -2.68 -13.82
C PHE A 2 -7.97 -2.51 -13.25
N TYR A 3 -7.86 -2.56 -11.94
CA TYR A 3 -6.63 -2.33 -11.19
C TYR A 3 -6.28 -3.52 -10.31
N PHE A 4 -4.98 -3.66 -10.05
CA PHE A 4 -4.42 -4.44 -8.95
C PHE A 4 -3.63 -3.51 -8.05
N LEU A 5 -3.64 -3.78 -6.74
CA LEU A 5 -2.87 -3.01 -5.78
C LEU A 5 -1.81 -3.89 -5.13
N GLY A 6 -0.59 -3.36 -5.03
CA GLY A 6 0.46 -3.88 -4.17
C GLY A 6 0.64 -2.94 -2.99
N ILE A 7 0.46 -3.45 -1.77
CA ILE A 7 0.54 -2.67 -0.54
C ILE A 7 1.58 -3.35 0.36
N ASP A 8 2.62 -2.61 0.74
CA ASP A 8 3.53 -2.98 1.81
C ASP A 8 3.20 -2.12 3.04
N ILE A 9 2.63 -2.75 4.06
CA ILE A 9 2.23 -2.13 5.31
C ILE A 9 3.39 -2.24 6.30
N ALA A 10 4.24 -1.20 6.29
CA ALA A 10 5.14 -0.94 7.40
C ALA A 10 4.63 0.21 8.29
N GLY A 11 4.69 0.01 9.61
CA GLY A 11 4.24 0.99 10.60
C GLY A 11 5.07 2.26 10.54
N SER A 12 4.59 3.32 11.20
CA SER A 12 5.08 4.71 11.16
C SER A 12 5.62 5.16 9.80
N LYS A 13 4.79 5.86 9.02
CA LYS A 13 5.28 6.65 7.88
C LYS A 13 6.09 5.80 6.88
N ASN A 14 5.67 4.56 6.66
CA ASN A 14 6.40 3.62 5.81
C ASN A 14 5.49 2.64 5.07
N THR A 15 4.21 2.97 4.90
CA THR A 15 3.32 2.16 4.07
C THR A 15 3.49 2.56 2.60
N TRP A 16 3.79 1.60 1.73
CA TRP A 16 4.00 1.84 0.31
C TRP A 16 2.89 1.21 -0.50
N VAL A 17 2.39 1.94 -1.50
CA VAL A 17 1.28 1.48 -2.33
C VAL A 17 1.59 1.75 -3.79
N VAL A 18 1.47 0.70 -4.61
CA VAL A 18 1.54 0.80 -6.06
C VAL A 18 0.27 0.23 -6.69
N ALA A 19 -0.12 0.81 -7.81
CA ALA A 19 -1.25 0.33 -8.59
C ALA A 19 -0.77 -0.14 -9.97
N LEU A 20 -1.21 -1.33 -10.38
CA LEU A 20 -1.12 -1.78 -11.75
C LEU A 20 -2.48 -1.61 -12.41
N LYS A 21 -2.50 -1.02 -13.60
CA LYS A 21 -3.71 -0.83 -14.40
C LYS A 21 -3.65 -1.72 -15.63
N ASN A 22 -4.77 -2.37 -15.92
CA ASN A 22 -4.96 -3.07 -17.18
C ASN A 22 -5.56 -2.13 -18.24
N GLU A 23 -4.82 -1.90 -19.32
CA GLU A 23 -5.24 -1.22 -20.54
C GLU A 23 -4.92 -2.12 -21.73
N ASP A 24 -5.92 -2.48 -22.54
CA ASP A 24 -5.75 -3.24 -23.78
C ASP A 24 -4.90 -4.52 -23.64
N LYS A 25 -5.16 -5.29 -22.57
CA LYS A 25 -4.41 -6.51 -22.21
C LYS A 25 -2.95 -6.29 -21.79
N LEU A 26 -2.52 -5.04 -21.63
CA LEU A 26 -1.22 -4.67 -21.07
C LEU A 26 -1.38 -4.20 -19.62
N PHE A 27 -0.42 -4.57 -18.77
CA PHE A 27 -0.32 -4.04 -17.41
C PHE A 27 0.68 -2.90 -17.38
N LYS A 28 0.26 -1.76 -16.82
CA LYS A 28 1.10 -0.58 -16.65
C LYS A 28 1.11 -0.16 -15.19
N LEU A 29 2.26 0.28 -14.72
CA LEU A 29 2.40 0.94 -13.43
C LEU A 29 1.69 2.29 -13.47
N CYS A 30 0.84 2.55 -12.49
CA CYS A 30 0.16 3.83 -12.36
C CYS A 30 0.95 4.79 -11.46
N PRO A 31 1.14 6.05 -11.89
CA PRO A 31 1.73 7.09 -11.05
C PRO A 31 0.69 7.62 -10.06
N LEU A 32 0.36 6.81 -9.07
CA LEU A 32 -0.61 7.08 -8.01
C LEU A 32 -0.03 6.63 -6.67
N PHE A 33 -0.63 7.10 -5.58
CA PHE A 33 -0.20 6.78 -4.22
C PHE A 33 1.29 7.06 -4.03
N SER A 34 2.10 6.04 -3.80
CA SER A 34 3.52 6.21 -3.56
C SER A 34 4.33 6.65 -4.78
N LEU A 35 3.76 6.55 -5.97
CA LEU A 35 4.41 6.90 -7.23
C LEU A 35 3.79 8.12 -7.90
N GLU A 36 3.02 8.94 -7.18
CA GLU A 36 2.51 10.20 -7.73
C GLU A 36 3.64 11.09 -8.26
N THR A 37 4.79 11.09 -7.56
CA THR A 37 6.06 11.66 -8.05
C THR A 37 7.11 10.55 -8.18
N PRO A 38 7.26 9.89 -9.35
CA PRO A 38 8.16 8.74 -9.48
C PRO A 38 9.64 9.02 -9.19
N SER A 39 10.11 10.25 -9.40
CA SER A 39 11.47 10.68 -9.07
C SER A 39 11.69 10.92 -7.57
N ASN A 40 10.62 11.07 -6.80
CA ASN A 40 10.64 11.28 -5.36
C ASN A 40 9.40 10.63 -4.73
N PRO A 41 9.35 9.29 -4.67
CA PRO A 41 8.18 8.56 -4.24
C PRO A 41 7.94 8.75 -2.73
N SER A 42 6.69 8.67 -2.30
CA SER A 42 6.29 8.95 -0.91
C SER A 42 5.50 7.79 -0.30
N TYR A 43 5.66 7.56 1.00
CA TYR A 43 4.81 6.61 1.71
C TYR A 43 3.41 7.21 1.92
N ILE A 44 2.43 6.34 2.14
CA ILE A 44 1.06 6.70 2.50
C ILE A 44 0.92 6.66 4.02
N GLU A 45 0.37 7.74 4.58
CA GLU A 45 -0.02 7.82 5.99
C GLU A 45 -1.50 7.50 6.19
N ASP A 46 -2.34 7.93 5.24
CA ASP A 46 -3.79 7.81 5.33
C ASP A 46 -4.34 6.70 4.43
N PHE A 47 -4.74 5.59 5.07
CA PHE A 47 -5.36 4.44 4.40
C PHE A 47 -6.72 4.78 3.77
N SER A 48 -7.38 5.87 4.17
CA SER A 48 -8.65 6.30 3.59
C SER A 48 -8.54 6.53 2.09
N LEU A 49 -7.37 6.97 1.60
CA LEU A 49 -7.08 7.17 0.18
C LEU A 49 -7.17 5.85 -0.59
N ILE A 50 -6.59 4.78 -0.05
CA ILE A 50 -6.60 3.43 -0.66
C ILE A 50 -8.03 2.88 -0.68
N ILE A 51 -8.75 3.02 0.44
CA ILE A 51 -10.14 2.56 0.57
C ILE A 51 -11.03 3.30 -0.42
N ASN A 52 -10.91 4.62 -0.51
CA ASN A 52 -11.69 5.45 -1.44
C ASN A 52 -11.36 5.11 -2.90
N PHE A 53 -10.10 4.83 -3.21
CA PHE A 53 -9.72 4.35 -4.53
C PHE A 53 -10.40 3.02 -4.88
N CYS A 54 -10.41 2.05 -3.96
CA CYS A 54 -11.07 0.75 -4.16
C CYS A 54 -12.59 0.90 -4.32
N LYS A 55 -13.22 1.84 -3.61
CA LYS A 55 -14.65 2.13 -3.76
C LYS A 55 -15.01 2.76 -5.11
N LYS A 56 -14.10 3.57 -5.67
CA LYS A 56 -14.33 4.33 -6.91
C LYS A 56 -13.91 3.57 -8.18
N ASN A 57 -13.05 2.55 -8.05
CA ASN A 57 -12.44 1.85 -9.18
C ASN A 57 -12.64 0.34 -9.09
N LYS A 58 -12.68 -0.34 -10.25
CA LYS A 58 -12.69 -1.80 -10.30
C LYS A 58 -11.31 -2.35 -9.94
N VAL A 59 -11.08 -2.62 -8.66
CA VAL A 59 -9.90 -3.32 -8.16
C VAL A 59 -10.22 -4.81 -8.08
N LEU A 60 -9.47 -5.66 -8.80
CA LEU A 60 -9.75 -7.10 -8.86
C LEU A 60 -9.02 -7.90 -7.78
N ALA A 61 -7.82 -7.46 -7.40
CA ALA A 61 -7.10 -8.06 -6.29
C ALA A 61 -6.14 -7.05 -5.65
N VAL A 62 -5.80 -7.33 -4.39
CA VAL A 62 -4.86 -6.57 -3.59
C VAL A 62 -3.87 -7.57 -2.99
N SER A 63 -2.58 -7.40 -3.26
CA SER A 63 -1.52 -8.10 -2.52
C SER A 63 -1.09 -7.22 -1.35
N ILE A 64 -1.12 -7.78 -0.14
CA ILE A 64 -0.74 -7.08 1.09
C ILE A 64 0.45 -7.80 1.67
N ASP A 65 1.58 -7.10 1.78
CA ASP A 65 2.67 -7.45 2.67
C ASP A 65 2.47 -6.70 3.98
N ALA A 66 2.41 -7.44 5.09
CA ALA A 66 2.21 -6.88 6.42
C ALA A 66 2.81 -7.84 7.45
N PRO A 67 3.38 -7.32 8.56
CA PRO A 67 3.83 -8.18 9.64
C PRO A 67 2.63 -8.85 10.31
N LEU A 68 2.56 -10.18 10.21
CA LEU A 68 1.52 -10.98 10.88
C LEU A 68 1.93 -11.48 12.27
N SER A 69 3.20 -11.28 12.64
CA SER A 69 3.80 -11.79 13.87
C SER A 69 4.00 -10.71 14.92
N PHE A 70 2.96 -9.94 15.27
CA PHE A 70 3.02 -9.03 16.41
C PHE A 70 2.25 -9.61 17.61
N SER A 71 2.77 -9.40 18.82
CA SER A 71 2.10 -9.76 20.07
C SER A 71 2.36 -8.68 21.11
N PHE A 72 1.29 -8.01 21.55
CA PHE A 72 1.34 -7.12 22.72
C PHE A 72 1.63 -7.89 24.01
N LYS A 73 1.26 -9.18 24.07
CA LYS A 73 1.45 -10.01 25.25
C LYS A 73 2.90 -10.45 25.43
N ASP A 74 3.58 -10.77 24.32
CA ASP A 74 4.96 -11.30 24.33
C ASP A 74 6.00 -10.23 23.93
N GLU A 75 5.57 -8.98 23.72
CA GLU A 75 6.38 -7.84 23.23
C GLU A 75 7.25 -8.18 22.01
N LYS A 76 6.75 -9.06 21.14
CA LYS A 76 7.45 -9.52 19.93
C LYS A 76 6.81 -8.97 18.68
N GLY A 77 7.63 -8.79 17.66
CA GLY A 77 7.19 -8.30 16.35
C GLY A 77 7.06 -6.78 16.21
N PHE A 78 7.38 -6.01 17.25
CA PHE A 78 7.48 -4.56 17.13
C PHE A 78 8.74 -4.18 16.35
N ARG A 79 8.56 -3.58 15.18
CA ARG A 79 9.65 -2.92 14.46
C ARG A 79 9.93 -1.57 15.12
N ILE A 80 11.12 -1.04 14.87
CA ILE A 80 11.49 0.31 15.33
C ILE A 80 10.46 1.34 14.85
N SER A 81 9.95 1.19 13.61
CA SER A 81 8.92 2.08 13.08
C SER A 81 7.57 1.92 13.79
N ASP A 82 7.20 0.73 14.27
CA ASP A 82 5.95 0.53 15.01
C ASP A 82 5.97 1.23 16.39
N LYS A 83 7.17 1.57 16.92
CA LYS A 83 7.34 2.27 18.22
C LYS A 83 7.23 3.79 18.15
N ALA A 84 7.10 4.37 16.96
CA ALA A 84 7.04 5.82 16.76
C ALA A 84 5.59 6.38 16.76
N LEU A 85 4.61 5.52 17.03
CA LEU A 85 3.20 5.86 17.27
C LEU A 85 2.94 5.96 18.78
#